data_AF-A0A935EG70-F1
#
_entry.id   AF-A0A935EG70-F1
#
_cell.length_a   1.000
_cell.length_b   1.000
_cell.length_c   1.000
_cell.angle_alpha   90.00
_cell.angle_beta   90.00
_cell.angle_gamma   90.00
#
_symmetry.space_group_name_H-M   'P 1'
#
loop_
_entity.id
_entity.type
_entity.pdbx_description
1 polymer ?
#
loop_
_entity_poly.entity_id
_entity_poly.type
_entity_poly.pdbx_seq_one_letter_code
_entity_poly.pdbx_strand_id
1 'polypeptide(L)'
;MKIGRTFGASVPKELDYLTYVLYAVLALTVASLLASQCKGLLAAVGIGGQIFLAALSSGAVLGFIFAVPRLLMSDGSSLNATKNTQQPRLQSNTNLERISDWLTTMLVGVGLSQLHKLNDALYDFRMYIQETATVFNGSAGALPAIAPLLLITGVITGFITMYLHTRLVLASGFAKIEEELNRPLEGGLKRTVLREARAADDGSSALSRSIAESPEPTLNDALDLMFDLLYKPDGYERVLTIGDELKNTVATRNPSYWFYLAAANGQRLMARRERGASKADIEAATKDALEAARRAVQLDSDYARRLWFISNPEGSDNDLQELRKNEAFLKLVKPYGEKAP
;
A
#
# COMPACT_ATOMS: atom_id res chain seq x y z
N MET A 1 -36.25 6.10 12.55
CA MET A 1 -35.31 7.16 12.11
C MET A 1 -34.36 7.49 13.24
N LYS A 2 -33.16 6.88 13.23
CA LYS A 2 -31.97 7.26 14.01
C LYS A 2 -30.79 6.57 13.32
N ILE A 3 -30.36 7.20 12.22
CA ILE A 3 -29.15 6.87 11.48
C ILE A 3 -28.06 7.73 12.09
N GLY A 4 -26.98 7.12 12.58
CA GLY A 4 -25.89 7.87 13.19
C GLY A 4 -25.03 7.04 14.15
N ARG A 5 -24.57 5.86 13.72
CA ARG A 5 -23.32 5.31 14.24
C ARG A 5 -22.26 5.57 13.18
N THR A 6 -21.57 6.68 13.35
CA THR A 6 -20.30 6.97 12.71
C THR A 6 -19.38 5.76 12.91
N PHE A 7 -19.00 5.13 11.80
CA PHE A 7 -17.83 4.25 11.72
C PHE A 7 -16.61 5.11 12.06
N GLY A 8 -16.35 5.29 13.35
CA GLY A 8 -15.06 5.76 13.84
C GLY A 8 -14.11 4.59 13.68
N ALA A 9 -13.48 4.49 12.52
CA ALA A 9 -12.21 3.80 12.44
C ALA A 9 -11.32 4.50 13.46
N SER A 10 -11.04 3.84 14.59
CA SER A 10 -10.09 4.35 15.56
C SER A 10 -8.82 4.62 14.79
N VAL A 11 -8.45 5.89 14.69
CA VAL A 11 -7.16 6.30 14.17
C VAL A 11 -6.12 5.42 14.88
N PRO A 12 -5.29 4.65 14.13
CA PRO A 12 -4.32 3.78 14.78
C PRO A 12 -3.46 4.64 15.70
N LYS A 13 -3.20 4.19 16.94
CA LYS A 13 -2.44 4.95 17.96
C LYS A 13 -1.10 5.53 17.44
N GLU A 14 -0.55 4.89 16.41
CA GLU A 14 0.64 5.33 15.67
C GLU A 14 0.45 6.68 14.94
N LEU A 15 -0.74 6.96 14.40
CA LEU A 15 -1.03 8.22 13.72
C LEU A 15 -1.11 9.38 14.73
N ASP A 16 -1.66 9.12 15.92
CA ASP A 16 -1.67 10.08 17.02
C ASP A 16 -0.23 10.37 17.48
N TYR A 17 0.60 9.33 17.64
CA TYR A 17 2.01 9.46 17.98
C TYR A 17 2.78 10.33 16.97
N LEU A 18 2.64 10.05 15.67
CA LEU A 18 3.28 10.84 14.61
C LEU A 18 2.81 12.31 14.63
N THR A 19 1.54 12.53 14.92
CA THR A 19 0.97 13.88 15.05
C THR A 19 1.60 14.63 16.23
N TYR A 20 1.76 13.98 17.39
CA TYR A 20 2.46 14.58 18.53
C TYR A 20 3.93 14.87 18.24
N VAL A 21 4.63 13.96 17.57
CA VAL A 21 6.03 14.18 17.15
C VAL A 21 6.13 15.38 16.22
N LEU A 22 5.23 15.51 15.23
CA LEU A 22 5.20 16.64 14.32
C LEU A 22 4.99 17.97 15.07
N TYR A 23 4.03 18.02 16.00
CA TYR A 23 3.81 19.20 16.82
C TYR A 23 5.00 19.53 17.71
N ALA A 24 5.68 18.52 18.28
CA ALA A 24 6.88 18.72 19.08
C ALA A 24 8.04 19.30 18.25
N VAL A 25 8.27 18.79 17.04
CA VAL A 25 9.30 19.32 16.12
C VAL A 25 8.97 20.75 15.69
N LEU A 26 7.70 21.05 15.38
CA LEU A 26 7.26 22.39 15.03
C LEU A 26 7.44 23.37 16.20
N ALA A 27 7.01 22.98 17.40
CA ALA A 27 7.17 23.78 18.61
C ALA A 27 8.65 24.03 18.92
N LEU A 28 9.50 23.01 18.79
CA LEU A 28 10.94 23.14 19.00
C LEU A 28 11.60 24.06 17.96
N THR A 29 11.15 24.00 16.70
CA THR A 29 11.62 24.89 15.63
C THR A 29 11.25 26.34 15.92
N VAL A 30 10.01 26.60 16.33
CA VAL A 30 9.53 27.94 16.71
C VAL A 30 10.28 28.44 17.96
N ALA A 31 10.45 27.60 18.97
CA ALA A 31 11.21 27.96 20.17
C ALA A 31 12.67 28.31 19.84
N SER A 32 13.31 27.53 18.94
CA SER A 32 14.67 27.78 18.46
C SER A 32 14.77 29.10 17.69
N LEU A 33 13.76 29.41 16.87
CA LEU A 33 13.66 30.68 16.14
C LEU A 33 13.48 31.87 17.10
N LEU A 34 12.64 31.74 18.13
CA LEU A 34 12.45 32.80 19.12
C LEU A 34 13.73 33.02 19.95
N ALA A 35 14.39 31.93 20.34
CA ALA A 35 15.66 31.98 21.07
C ALA A 35 16.78 32.63 20.24
N SER A 36 16.80 32.44 18.90
CA SER A 36 17.80 33.04 18.02
C SER A 36 17.70 34.56 17.91
N GLN A 37 16.56 35.16 18.28
CA GLN A 37 16.38 36.63 18.32
C GLN A 37 16.96 37.28 19.59
N CYS A 38 17.38 36.49 20.58
CA CYS A 38 17.95 37.01 21.82
C CYS A 38 19.44 37.38 21.64
N LYS A 39 20.14 37.65 22.75
CA LYS A 39 21.59 37.85 22.76
C LYS A 39 22.26 36.84 23.68
N GLY A 40 23.55 36.60 23.45
CA GLY A 40 24.36 35.71 24.26
C GLY A 40 24.00 34.24 24.05
N LEU A 41 24.14 33.44 25.10
CA LEU A 41 24.06 31.98 25.01
C LEU A 41 22.71 31.48 24.47
N LEU A 42 21.61 32.18 24.76
CA LEU A 42 20.28 31.80 24.27
C LEU A 42 20.18 31.91 22.74
N ALA A 43 20.82 32.92 22.15
CA ALA A 43 20.87 33.06 20.70
C ALA A 43 21.77 32.01 20.04
N ALA A 44 22.89 31.64 20.67
CA ALA A 44 23.71 30.51 20.21
C ALA A 44 22.91 29.20 20.19
N VAL A 45 22.15 28.91 21.26
CA VAL A 45 21.30 27.73 21.35
C VAL A 45 20.20 27.77 20.29
N GLY A 46 19.57 28.93 20.08
CA GLY A 46 18.54 29.11 19.05
C GLY A 46 19.05 28.86 17.64
N ILE A 47 20.20 29.45 17.26
CA ILE A 47 20.79 29.24 15.93
C ILE A 47 21.28 27.80 15.78
N GLY A 48 21.95 27.25 16.80
CA GLY A 48 22.42 25.87 16.80
C GLY A 48 21.29 24.85 16.68
N GLY A 49 20.18 25.09 17.38
CA GLY A 49 18.97 24.27 17.28
C GLY A 49 18.33 24.33 15.89
N GLN A 50 18.31 25.49 15.24
CA GLN A 50 17.82 25.62 13.87
C GLN A 50 18.69 24.84 12.87
N ILE A 51 20.02 24.91 13.00
CA ILE A 51 20.95 24.14 12.18
C ILE A 51 20.68 22.63 12.34
N PHE A 52 20.59 22.18 13.59
CA PHE A 52 20.36 20.76 13.90
C PHE A 52 19.00 20.28 13.38
N LEU A 53 17.92 21.03 13.57
CA LEU A 53 16.56 20.65 13.15
C LEU A 53 16.38 20.66 11.63
N ALA A 54 17.01 21.62 10.93
CA ALA A 54 17.03 21.65 9.48
C ALA A 54 17.78 20.43 8.92
N ALA A 55 18.96 20.15 9.47
CA ALA A 55 19.75 18.97 9.13
C ALA A 55 19.01 17.66 9.43
N LEU A 56 18.35 17.57 10.59
CA LEU A 56 17.52 16.43 11.00
C LEU A 56 16.36 16.20 10.03
N SER A 57 15.69 17.25 9.59
CA SER A 57 14.59 17.14 8.62
C SER A 57 15.09 16.62 7.27
N SER A 58 16.21 17.15 6.77
CA SER A 58 16.85 16.66 5.55
C SER A 58 17.29 15.20 5.67
N GLY A 59 17.89 14.83 6.80
CA GLY A 59 18.26 13.44 7.11
C GLY A 59 17.04 12.52 7.16
N ALA A 60 15.95 12.95 7.79
CA ALA A 60 14.72 12.17 7.91
C ALA A 60 14.09 11.86 6.54
N VAL A 61 14.08 12.81 5.62
CA VAL A 61 13.59 12.57 4.24
C VAL A 61 14.43 11.48 3.56
N LEU A 62 15.76 11.55 3.67
CA LEU A 62 16.63 10.51 3.14
C LEU A 62 16.37 9.16 3.83
N GLY A 63 16.31 9.14 5.16
CA GLY A 63 16.04 7.93 5.94
C GLY A 63 14.74 7.25 5.54
N PHE A 64 13.68 8.02 5.31
CA PHE A 64 12.40 7.53 4.78
C PHE A 64 12.57 6.86 3.42
N ILE A 65 13.20 7.52 2.45
CA ILE A 65 13.35 6.99 1.08
C ILE A 65 14.13 5.66 1.09
N PHE A 66 15.19 5.58 1.88
CA PHE A 66 16.03 4.38 1.99
C PHE A 66 15.38 3.25 2.81
N ALA A 67 14.38 3.56 3.64
CA ALA A 67 13.71 2.58 4.48
C ALA A 67 12.46 1.96 3.88
N VAL A 68 11.92 2.51 2.79
CA VAL A 68 10.80 1.89 2.07
C VAL A 68 11.21 0.47 1.69
N PRO A 69 10.55 -0.57 2.23
CA PRO A 69 10.91 -1.94 1.93
C PRO A 69 10.73 -2.20 0.43
N ARG A 70 11.76 -2.77 -0.19
CA ARG A 70 11.59 -3.47 -1.47
C ARG A 70 10.75 -4.69 -1.16
N LEU A 71 9.46 -4.63 -1.44
CA LEU A 71 8.63 -5.81 -1.35
C LEU A 71 9.17 -6.75 -2.41
N LEU A 72 9.72 -7.88 -1.98
CA LEU A 72 10.16 -8.95 -2.86
C LEU A 72 8.97 -9.25 -3.76
N MET A 73 9.06 -8.81 -5.01
CA MET A 73 8.38 -9.51 -6.07
C MET A 73 8.77 -10.96 -5.85
N SER A 74 7.81 -11.80 -5.48
CA SER A 74 7.98 -13.22 -5.74
C SER A 74 8.30 -13.26 -7.23
N ASP A 75 9.56 -13.49 -7.55
CA ASP A 75 9.96 -13.96 -8.86
C ASP A 75 9.24 -15.29 -9.00
N GLY A 76 8.05 -15.23 -9.59
CA GLY A 76 7.37 -16.37 -10.18
C GLY A 76 8.14 -16.78 -11.44
N SER A 77 9.41 -17.12 -11.28
CA SER A 77 10.18 -17.92 -12.19
C SER A 77 10.49 -19.18 -11.39
N SER A 78 9.79 -20.29 -11.56
CA SER A 78 9.69 -20.94 -12.85
C SER A 78 8.79 -22.15 -12.70
N LEU A 79 7.84 -22.32 -13.61
CA LEU A 79 7.57 -23.56 -14.36
C LEU A 79 6.42 -23.25 -15.35
N ASN A 80 6.82 -22.94 -16.59
CA ASN A 80 6.03 -22.98 -17.82
C ASN A 80 4.61 -22.36 -17.80
N ALA A 81 4.53 -21.04 -18.02
CA ALA A 81 3.29 -20.39 -18.44
C ALA A 81 3.46 -19.85 -19.87
N THR A 82 2.94 -20.61 -20.82
CA THR A 82 2.62 -20.18 -22.17
C THR A 82 1.65 -18.99 -22.08
N LYS A 83 2.06 -17.85 -22.64
CA LYS A 83 1.25 -16.68 -23.02
C LYS A 83 0.11 -16.24 -22.08
N ASN A 84 0.38 -15.10 -21.43
CA ASN A 84 -0.49 -13.92 -21.37
C ASN A 84 -1.60 -13.88 -20.30
N THR A 85 -1.19 -13.83 -19.04
CA THR A 85 -1.93 -13.12 -17.97
C THR A 85 -0.95 -12.76 -16.85
N GLN A 86 -0.32 -11.59 -16.95
CA GLN A 86 0.49 -11.04 -15.85
C GLN A 86 -0.45 -10.78 -14.67
N GLN A 87 -0.41 -11.66 -13.69
CA GLN A 87 -1.19 -11.58 -12.47
C GLN A 87 -0.69 -10.42 -11.60
N PRO A 88 -1.57 -9.51 -11.17
CA PRO A 88 -1.17 -8.43 -10.29
C PRO A 88 -1.21 -8.93 -8.85
N ARG A 89 -0.12 -9.58 -8.43
CA ARG A 89 0.25 -9.66 -7.01
C ARG A 89 0.21 -8.26 -6.42
N LEU A 90 -0.27 -8.11 -5.18
CA LEU A 90 -0.35 -6.87 -4.39
C LEU A 90 0.69 -5.85 -4.88
N GLN A 91 0.29 -5.01 -5.83
CA GLN A 91 1.20 -4.13 -6.52
C GLN A 91 1.36 -2.93 -5.60
N SER A 92 2.30 -3.07 -4.67
CA SER A 92 2.79 -1.92 -3.92
C SER A 92 3.29 -0.86 -4.89
N ASN A 93 3.29 0.39 -4.45
CA ASN A 93 3.59 1.53 -5.30
C ASN A 93 5.06 1.48 -5.79
N THR A 94 5.28 0.81 -6.93
CA THR A 94 6.61 0.61 -7.55
C THR A 94 7.30 1.92 -7.91
N ASN A 95 6.59 3.05 -7.89
CA ASN A 95 7.21 4.36 -8.08
C ASN A 95 8.19 4.68 -6.95
N LEU A 96 7.84 4.40 -5.68
CA LEU A 96 8.73 4.70 -4.56
C LEU A 96 9.95 3.79 -4.56
N GLU A 97 9.76 2.51 -4.90
CA GLU A 97 10.85 1.56 -5.08
C GLU A 97 11.81 2.01 -6.20
N ARG A 98 11.27 2.33 -7.38
CA ARG A 98 12.08 2.81 -8.52
C ARG A 98 12.80 4.12 -8.22
N ILE A 99 12.13 5.07 -7.57
CA ILE A 99 12.74 6.35 -7.16
C ILE A 99 13.84 6.09 -6.12
N SER A 100 13.61 5.21 -5.14
CA SER A 100 14.61 4.87 -4.12
C SER A 100 15.84 4.19 -4.73
N ASP A 101 15.65 3.27 -5.68
CA ASP A 101 16.74 2.60 -6.37
C ASP A 101 17.56 3.57 -7.22
N TRP A 102 16.88 4.40 -8.03
CA TRP A 102 17.53 5.42 -8.84
C TRP A 102 18.26 6.46 -7.98
N LEU A 103 17.63 6.93 -6.89
CA LEU A 103 18.23 7.87 -5.96
C LEU A 103 19.43 7.27 -5.24
N THR A 104 19.36 5.99 -4.82
CA THR A 104 20.47 5.31 -4.14
C THR A 104 21.67 5.21 -5.08
N THR A 105 21.48 4.78 -6.33
CA THR A 105 22.56 4.69 -7.31
C THR A 105 23.15 6.06 -7.62
N MET A 106 22.31 7.09 -7.80
CA MET A 106 22.78 8.46 -8.03
C MET A 106 23.52 9.01 -6.81
N LEU A 107 23.00 8.81 -5.60
CA LEU A 107 23.60 9.33 -4.37
C LEU A 107 24.94 8.66 -4.07
N VAL A 108 25.07 7.35 -4.28
CA VAL A 108 26.36 6.65 -4.15
C VAL A 108 27.35 7.11 -5.24
N GLY A 109 26.91 7.19 -6.50
CA GLY A 109 27.79 7.58 -7.61
C GLY A 109 28.24 9.05 -7.55
N VAL A 110 27.30 9.96 -7.31
CA VAL A 110 27.56 11.41 -7.16
C VAL A 110 28.27 11.68 -5.83
N GLY A 111 27.88 11.02 -4.74
CA GLY A 111 28.50 11.16 -3.44
C GLY A 111 29.98 10.75 -3.45
N LEU A 112 30.31 9.62 -4.08
CA LEU A 112 31.69 9.15 -4.15
C LEU A 112 32.59 10.08 -4.99
N SER A 113 32.06 10.65 -6.08
CA SER A 113 32.81 11.58 -6.93
C SER A 113 32.94 12.98 -6.34
N GLN A 114 31.98 13.42 -5.52
CA GLN A 114 31.96 14.76 -4.92
C GLN A 114 32.45 14.81 -3.47
N LEU A 115 32.84 13.68 -2.88
CA LEU A 115 33.25 13.59 -1.47
C LEU A 115 34.35 14.61 -1.11
N HIS A 116 35.27 14.89 -2.03
CA HIS A 116 36.34 15.86 -1.83
C HIS A 116 35.85 17.30 -1.64
N LYS A 117 34.71 17.67 -2.23
CA LYS A 117 34.10 19.01 -2.09
C LYS A 117 33.38 19.20 -0.75
N LEU A 118 33.17 18.13 0.01
CA LEU A 118 32.49 18.20 1.30
C LEU A 118 33.27 19.05 2.31
N ASN A 119 34.60 18.92 2.33
CA ASN A 119 35.45 19.69 3.23
C ASN A 119 35.34 21.20 2.95
N ASP A 120 35.37 21.58 1.67
CA ASP A 120 35.22 22.98 1.25
C ASP A 120 33.85 23.51 1.65
N ALA A 121 32.78 22.74 1.40
CA ALA A 121 31.42 23.14 1.78
C ALA A 121 31.23 23.31 3.30
N LEU A 122 31.85 22.44 4.11
CA LEU A 122 31.81 22.56 5.57
C LEU A 122 32.62 23.76 6.06
N TYR A 123 33.75 24.05 5.40
CA TYR A 123 34.54 25.24 5.68
C TYR A 123 33.79 26.53 5.33
N ASP A 124 33.19 26.59 4.15
CA ASP A 124 32.38 27.72 3.68
C ASP A 124 31.18 27.95 4.60
N PHE A 125 30.50 26.87 5.03
CA PHE A 125 29.41 26.96 6.00
C PHE A 125 29.89 27.52 7.35
N ARG A 126 31.05 27.06 7.84
CA ARG A 126 31.67 27.62 9.06
C ARG A 126 31.94 29.12 8.89
N MET A 127 32.52 29.54 7.75
CA MET A 127 32.81 30.95 7.48
C MET A 127 31.53 31.79 7.41
N TYR A 128 30.48 31.28 6.74
CA TYR A 128 29.17 31.90 6.69
C TYR A 128 28.58 32.15 8.08
N ILE A 129 28.64 31.17 8.98
CA ILE A 129 28.19 31.33 10.37
C ILE A 129 29.05 32.35 11.11
N GLN A 130 30.36 32.37 10.88
CA GLN A 130 31.28 33.33 11.50
C GLN A 130 30.95 34.78 11.12
N GLU A 131 30.57 35.02 9.87
CA GLU A 131 30.23 36.35 9.36
C GLU A 131 28.80 36.79 9.72
N THR A 132 27.86 35.84 9.76
CA THR A 132 26.42 36.16 9.88
C THR A 132 25.91 36.11 11.32
N ALA A 133 26.46 35.23 12.16
CA ALA A 133 25.95 35.04 13.52
C ALA A 133 26.52 36.09 14.49
N THR A 134 25.69 37.03 14.94
CA THR A 134 26.08 38.08 15.90
C THR A 134 25.57 37.77 17.31
N VAL A 135 26.06 36.68 17.90
CA VAL A 135 25.55 36.12 19.15
C VAL A 135 26.06 36.88 20.39
N PHE A 136 27.35 37.21 20.42
CA PHE A 136 28.03 37.85 21.56
C PHE A 136 28.70 39.15 21.12
N ASN A 137 28.08 40.32 21.36
CA ASN A 137 28.65 41.64 21.09
C ASN A 137 29.35 41.76 19.72
N GLY A 138 28.68 41.31 18.65
CA GLY A 138 29.23 41.34 17.29
C GLY A 138 30.11 40.14 16.90
N SER A 139 30.27 39.14 17.78
CA SER A 139 31.00 37.89 17.52
C SER A 139 30.08 36.67 17.51
N ALA A 140 30.39 35.69 16.66
CA ALA A 140 29.73 34.39 16.62
C ALA A 140 30.16 33.44 17.77
N GLY A 141 31.17 33.82 18.56
CA GLY A 141 31.71 32.98 19.62
C GLY A 141 32.23 31.64 19.10
N ALA A 142 31.92 30.55 19.81
CA ALA A 142 32.31 29.19 19.41
C ALA A 142 31.35 28.54 18.37
N LEU A 143 30.26 29.22 17.99
CA LEU A 143 29.24 28.66 17.10
C LEU A 143 29.79 28.21 15.73
N PRO A 144 30.70 28.95 15.06
CA PRO A 144 31.26 28.52 13.78
C PRO A 144 32.05 27.20 13.88
N ALA A 145 32.68 26.92 15.03
CA ALA A 145 33.42 25.69 15.24
C ALA A 145 32.50 24.48 15.45
N ILE A 146 31.33 24.69 16.06
CA ILE A 146 30.38 23.62 16.45
C ILE A 146 29.30 23.40 15.37
N ALA A 147 28.98 24.42 14.58
CA ALA A 147 27.92 24.38 13.56
C ALA A 147 28.07 23.23 12.53
N PRO A 148 29.26 22.94 11.97
CA PRO A 148 29.44 21.78 11.10
C PRO A 148 29.11 20.44 11.80
N LEU A 149 29.47 20.30 13.08
CA LEU A 149 29.17 19.11 13.86
C LEU A 149 27.67 18.94 14.08
N LEU A 150 26.94 20.04 14.39
CA LEU A 150 25.48 20.03 14.53
C LEU A 150 24.78 19.65 13.22
N LEU A 151 25.31 20.12 12.08
CA LEU A 151 24.79 19.77 10.76
C LEU A 151 24.96 18.26 10.51
N ILE A 152 26.16 17.72 10.70
CA ILE A 152 26.43 16.28 10.47
C ILE A 152 25.60 15.41 11.41
N THR A 153 25.62 15.71 12.70
CA THR A 153 24.86 14.95 13.71
C THR A 153 23.36 15.05 13.49
N GLY A 154 22.84 16.21 13.06
CA GLY A 154 21.44 16.38 12.67
C GLY A 154 21.06 15.46 11.52
N VAL A 155 21.80 15.49 10.41
CA VAL A 155 21.53 14.62 9.25
C VAL A 155 21.56 13.14 9.64
N ILE A 156 22.59 12.69 10.37
CA ILE A 156 22.72 11.29 10.79
C ILE A 156 21.56 10.87 11.70
N THR A 157 21.22 11.71 12.69
CA THR A 157 20.14 11.42 13.64
C THR A 157 18.81 11.33 12.91
N GLY A 158 18.49 12.31 12.07
CA GLY A 158 17.26 12.30 11.27
C GLY A 158 17.17 11.08 10.37
N PHE A 159 18.27 10.75 9.68
CA PHE A 159 18.35 9.57 8.83
C PHE A 159 18.07 8.29 9.60
N ILE A 160 18.81 8.02 10.68
CA ILE A 160 18.67 6.78 11.45
C ILE A 160 17.27 6.68 12.07
N THR A 161 16.77 7.76 12.68
CA THR A 161 15.46 7.78 13.32
C THR A 161 14.36 7.46 12.31
N MET A 162 14.30 8.17 11.19
CA MET A 162 13.24 7.94 10.20
C MET A 162 13.42 6.62 9.46
N TYR A 163 14.66 6.20 9.23
CA TYR A 163 14.97 4.92 8.60
C TYR A 163 14.46 3.74 9.45
N LEU A 164 14.86 3.70 10.72
CA LEU A 164 14.45 2.63 11.63
C LEU A 164 12.94 2.65 11.86
N HIS A 165 12.36 3.84 12.08
CA HIS A 165 10.92 3.96 12.29
C HIS A 165 10.12 3.42 11.10
N THR A 166 10.45 3.89 9.89
CA THR A 166 9.79 3.44 8.66
C THR A 166 9.97 1.94 8.46
N ARG A 167 11.20 1.42 8.62
CA ARG A 167 11.48 0.01 8.41
C ARG A 167 10.76 -0.89 9.41
N LEU A 168 10.70 -0.51 10.69
CA LEU A 168 10.03 -1.30 11.73
C LEU A 168 8.50 -1.29 11.59
N VAL A 169 7.91 -0.13 11.28
CA VAL A 169 6.46 0.00 11.11
C VAL A 169 5.99 -0.72 9.84
N LEU A 170 6.66 -0.49 8.70
CA LEU A 170 6.26 -1.14 7.44
C LEU A 170 6.52 -2.65 7.46
N ALA A 171 7.70 -3.10 7.94
CA ALA A 171 7.99 -4.54 7.98
C ALA A 171 7.05 -5.30 8.92
N SER A 172 6.73 -4.75 10.09
CA SER A 172 5.78 -5.40 11.01
C SER A 172 4.35 -5.38 10.50
N GLY A 173 3.94 -4.33 9.78
CA GLY A 173 2.63 -4.24 9.13
C GLY A 173 2.46 -5.31 8.05
N PHE A 174 3.44 -5.44 7.16
CA PHE A 174 3.41 -6.46 6.10
C PHE A 174 3.49 -7.89 6.65
N ALA A 175 4.38 -8.14 7.62
CA ALA A 175 4.52 -9.47 8.21
C ALA A 175 3.22 -9.96 8.87
N LYS A 176 2.46 -9.10 9.55
CA LYS A 176 1.17 -9.47 10.16
C LYS A 176 0.11 -9.82 9.12
N ILE A 177 0.04 -9.06 8.02
CA ILE A 177 -0.91 -9.34 6.93
C ILE A 177 -0.53 -10.66 6.24
N GLU A 178 0.76 -10.87 5.99
CA GLU A 178 1.25 -12.10 5.38
C GLU A 178 1.03 -13.31 6.27
N GLU A 179 1.26 -13.20 7.58
CA GLU A 179 0.96 -14.24 8.56
C GLU A 179 -0.53 -14.59 8.59
N GLU A 180 -1.41 -13.58 8.59
CA GLU A 180 -2.86 -13.79 8.57
C GLU A 180 -3.35 -14.44 7.27
N LEU A 181 -2.78 -14.06 6.12
CA LEU A 181 -3.13 -14.64 4.81
C LEU A 181 -2.56 -16.05 4.61
N ASN A 182 -1.41 -16.37 5.21
CA ASN A 182 -0.78 -17.68 5.13
C ASN A 182 -1.17 -18.59 6.30
N ARG A 183 -2.05 -18.14 7.20
CA ARG A 183 -2.55 -18.97 8.27
C ARG A 183 -3.32 -20.17 7.69
N PRO A 184 -3.06 -21.41 8.17
CA PRO A 184 -3.82 -22.57 7.76
C PRO A 184 -5.32 -22.39 8.01
N LEU A 185 -6.12 -22.81 7.04
CA LEU A 185 -7.57 -22.87 7.17
C LEU A 185 -7.95 -23.93 8.19
N GLU A 186 -8.99 -23.63 8.97
CA GLU A 186 -9.50 -24.52 10.02
C GLU A 186 -10.98 -24.88 9.77
N GLY A 187 -11.45 -25.98 10.36
CA GLY A 187 -12.87 -26.32 10.44
C GLY A 187 -13.58 -26.50 9.10
N GLY A 188 -14.76 -25.86 8.98
CA GLY A 188 -15.64 -25.94 7.80
C GLY A 188 -15.02 -25.34 6.55
N LEU A 189 -14.36 -24.19 6.68
CA LEU A 189 -13.71 -23.48 5.57
C LEU A 189 -12.63 -24.35 4.89
N LYS A 190 -11.76 -25.01 5.66
CA LYS A 190 -10.78 -25.97 5.13
C LYS A 190 -11.45 -27.06 4.30
N ARG A 191 -12.55 -27.63 4.80
CA ARG A 191 -13.28 -28.72 4.12
C ARG A 191 -13.90 -28.23 2.81
N THR A 192 -14.49 -27.04 2.82
CA THR A 192 -15.10 -26.44 1.63
C THR A 192 -14.05 -26.17 0.55
N VAL A 193 -12.93 -25.51 0.90
CA VAL A 193 -11.85 -25.21 -0.06
C VAL A 193 -11.29 -26.49 -0.67
N LEU A 194 -10.98 -27.51 0.14
CA LEU A 194 -10.48 -28.79 -0.37
C LEU A 194 -11.52 -29.53 -1.23
N ARG A 195 -12.81 -29.46 -0.88
CA ARG A 195 -13.90 -30.07 -1.67
C ARG A 195 -14.00 -29.40 -3.04
N GLU A 196 -14.05 -28.08 -3.08
CA GLU A 196 -14.16 -27.34 -4.33
C GLU A 196 -12.91 -27.50 -5.20
N ALA A 197 -11.72 -27.51 -4.61
CA ALA A 197 -10.46 -27.78 -5.31
C ALA A 197 -10.45 -29.16 -5.97
N ARG A 198 -10.85 -30.21 -5.23
CA ARG A 198 -10.95 -31.59 -5.77
C ARG A 198 -11.99 -31.71 -6.86
N ALA A 199 -13.13 -31.04 -6.69
CA ALA A 199 -14.18 -31.04 -7.70
C ALA A 199 -13.77 -30.25 -8.96
N ALA A 200 -12.77 -29.38 -8.87
CA ALA A 200 -12.26 -28.53 -9.96
C ALA A 200 -11.06 -29.14 -10.68
N ASP A 201 -10.40 -30.14 -10.09
CA ASP A 201 -9.33 -30.86 -10.76
C ASP A 201 -9.89 -31.70 -11.92
N ASP A 202 -9.85 -31.11 -13.10
CA ASP A 202 -10.14 -31.73 -14.38
C ASP A 202 -8.89 -32.26 -15.08
N GLY A 203 -7.76 -32.34 -14.37
CA GLY A 203 -6.46 -32.69 -14.94
C GLY A 203 -5.65 -31.48 -15.44
N SER A 204 -6.29 -30.35 -15.73
CA SER A 204 -5.67 -29.20 -16.42
C SER A 204 -5.15 -28.10 -15.49
N SER A 205 -5.74 -27.94 -14.29
CA SER A 205 -5.29 -26.93 -13.32
C SER A 205 -4.32 -27.53 -12.30
N ALA A 206 -3.03 -27.22 -12.47
CA ALA A 206 -2.00 -27.58 -11.50
C ALA A 206 -2.24 -26.93 -10.12
N LEU A 207 -2.85 -25.74 -10.09
CA LEU A 207 -3.19 -25.01 -8.88
C LEU A 207 -4.29 -25.73 -8.08
N SER A 208 -5.42 -26.07 -8.73
CA SER A 208 -6.51 -26.80 -8.08
C SER A 208 -6.02 -28.13 -7.48
N ARG A 209 -5.14 -28.86 -8.18
CA ARG A 209 -4.53 -30.08 -7.66
C ARG A 209 -3.62 -29.84 -6.46
N SER A 210 -2.72 -28.86 -6.56
CA SER A 210 -1.82 -28.49 -5.46
C SER A 210 -2.59 -28.14 -4.18
N ILE A 211 -3.69 -27.41 -4.32
CA ILE A 211 -4.54 -27.03 -3.18
C ILE A 211 -5.32 -28.24 -2.65
N ALA A 212 -5.87 -29.08 -3.54
CA ALA A 212 -6.61 -30.29 -3.18
C ALA A 212 -5.79 -31.32 -2.37
N GLU A 213 -4.48 -31.36 -2.64
CA GLU A 213 -3.48 -32.22 -1.99
C GLU A 213 -2.78 -31.54 -0.80
N SER A 214 -2.98 -30.23 -0.61
CA SER A 214 -2.34 -29.49 0.48
C SER A 214 -2.79 -30.00 1.85
N PRO A 215 -1.85 -30.36 2.75
CA PRO A 215 -2.20 -30.76 4.12
C PRO A 215 -2.78 -29.59 4.92
N GLU A 216 -2.35 -28.36 4.61
CA GLU A 216 -2.67 -27.13 5.30
C GLU A 216 -2.93 -26.00 4.29
N PRO A 217 -4.08 -26.03 3.58
CA PRO A 217 -4.43 -24.94 2.67
C PRO A 217 -4.59 -23.65 3.49
N THR A 218 -4.21 -22.54 2.89
CA THR A 218 -4.18 -21.20 3.49
C THR A 218 -5.32 -20.32 2.97
N LEU A 219 -5.46 -19.13 3.55
CA LEU A 219 -6.40 -18.13 3.04
C LEU A 219 -6.01 -17.64 1.63
N ASN A 220 -4.71 -17.49 1.37
CA ASN A 220 -4.21 -17.20 0.03
C ASN A 220 -4.59 -18.31 -0.97
N ASP A 221 -4.42 -19.58 -0.60
CA ASP A 221 -4.83 -20.70 -1.47
C ASP A 221 -6.33 -20.63 -1.80
N ALA A 222 -7.18 -20.27 -0.83
CA ALA A 222 -8.61 -20.11 -1.09
C ALA A 222 -8.91 -18.97 -2.09
N LEU A 223 -8.20 -17.84 -1.99
CA LEU A 223 -8.35 -16.72 -2.92
C LEU A 223 -7.82 -17.06 -4.33
N ASP A 224 -6.69 -17.76 -4.41
CA ASP A 224 -6.12 -18.23 -5.67
C ASP A 224 -7.04 -19.26 -6.35
N LEU A 225 -7.64 -20.15 -5.56
CA LEU A 225 -8.65 -21.09 -6.04
C LEU A 225 -9.91 -20.36 -6.55
N MET A 226 -10.40 -19.33 -5.83
CA MET A 226 -11.53 -18.53 -6.30
C MET A 226 -11.24 -17.91 -7.68
N PHE A 227 -10.03 -17.42 -7.90
CA PHE A 227 -9.62 -16.89 -9.20
C PHE A 227 -9.60 -17.97 -10.29
N ASP A 228 -8.95 -19.12 -10.04
CA ASP A 228 -8.88 -20.25 -10.99
C ASP A 228 -10.27 -20.73 -11.40
N LEU A 229 -11.18 -20.80 -10.44
CA LEU A 229 -12.56 -21.25 -10.64
C LEU A 229 -13.38 -20.32 -11.55
N LEU A 230 -13.12 -19.01 -11.60
CA LEU A 230 -13.87 -18.10 -12.47
C LEU A 230 -13.73 -18.46 -13.96
N TYR A 231 -12.67 -19.17 -14.33
CA TYR A 231 -12.38 -19.58 -15.70
C TYR A 231 -12.82 -21.03 -15.99
N LYS A 232 -13.54 -21.66 -15.05
CA LYS A 232 -14.07 -23.02 -15.20
C LYS A 232 -15.58 -22.98 -15.48
N PRO A 233 -16.11 -23.96 -16.23
CA PRO A 233 -17.56 -24.08 -16.44
C PRO A 233 -18.32 -24.12 -15.11
N ASP A 234 -19.32 -23.25 -14.96
CA ASP A 234 -20.12 -23.06 -13.73
C ASP A 234 -19.28 -22.80 -12.45
N GLY A 235 -18.02 -22.40 -12.59
CA GLY A 235 -17.13 -22.22 -11.46
C GLY A 235 -17.51 -21.05 -10.55
N TYR A 236 -18.26 -20.06 -11.05
CA TYR A 236 -18.79 -18.96 -10.24
C TYR A 236 -19.62 -19.43 -9.04
N GLU A 237 -20.39 -20.51 -9.14
CA GLU A 237 -21.15 -21.03 -7.98
C GLU A 237 -20.23 -21.51 -6.86
N ARG A 238 -19.08 -22.09 -7.23
CA ARG A 238 -18.06 -22.54 -6.28
C ARG A 238 -17.32 -21.36 -5.67
N VAL A 239 -17.04 -20.32 -6.45
CA VAL A 239 -16.49 -19.05 -5.95
C VAL A 239 -17.43 -18.43 -4.92
N LEU A 240 -18.74 -18.40 -5.18
CA LEU A 240 -19.73 -17.90 -4.23
C LEU A 240 -19.79 -18.76 -2.96
N THR A 241 -19.66 -20.08 -3.08
CA THR A 241 -19.62 -21.02 -1.95
C THR A 241 -18.40 -20.79 -1.05
N ILE A 242 -17.21 -20.70 -1.64
CA ILE A 242 -15.97 -20.37 -0.89
C ILE A 242 -16.10 -18.97 -0.30
N GLY A 243 -16.63 -18.03 -1.06
CA GLY A 243 -16.81 -16.65 -0.66
C GLY A 243 -17.70 -16.49 0.58
N ASP A 244 -18.77 -17.26 0.71
CA ASP A 244 -19.67 -17.23 1.88
C ASP A 244 -18.99 -17.77 3.14
N GLU A 245 -18.14 -18.79 3.02
CA GLU A 245 -17.32 -19.29 4.15
C GLU A 245 -16.27 -18.25 4.59
N LEU A 246 -15.74 -17.48 3.64
CA LEU A 246 -14.72 -16.46 3.89
C LEU A 246 -15.27 -15.15 4.48
N LYS A 247 -16.59 -14.93 4.48
CA LYS A 247 -17.20 -13.64 4.87
C LYS A 247 -16.88 -13.16 6.28
N ASN A 248 -16.53 -14.08 7.18
CA ASN A 248 -16.20 -13.77 8.58
C ASN A 248 -14.69 -13.80 8.85
N THR A 249 -13.87 -13.88 7.80
CA THR A 249 -12.41 -13.92 7.89
C THR A 249 -11.79 -12.57 7.49
N VAL A 250 -10.48 -12.46 7.64
CA VAL A 250 -9.70 -11.30 7.20
C VAL A 250 -9.71 -11.12 5.68
N ALA A 251 -10.15 -12.10 4.90
CA ALA A 251 -10.32 -11.98 3.43
C ALA A 251 -11.21 -10.80 3.03
N THR A 252 -12.17 -10.41 3.87
CA THR A 252 -13.03 -9.24 3.61
C THR A 252 -12.28 -7.90 3.59
N ARG A 253 -11.04 -7.86 4.08
CA ARG A 253 -10.15 -6.70 3.96
C ARG A 253 -9.28 -6.73 2.71
N ASN A 254 -9.28 -7.84 1.97
CA ASN A 254 -8.56 -7.98 0.72
C ASN A 254 -9.48 -7.57 -0.46
N PRO A 255 -9.09 -6.60 -1.30
CA PRO A 255 -9.93 -6.18 -2.43
C PRO A 255 -10.14 -7.29 -3.48
N SER A 256 -9.20 -8.25 -3.62
CA SER A 256 -9.33 -9.38 -4.54
C SER A 256 -10.53 -10.26 -4.21
N TYR A 257 -10.80 -10.50 -2.91
CA TYR A 257 -11.96 -11.26 -2.46
C TYR A 257 -13.27 -10.68 -3.02
N TRP A 258 -13.44 -9.36 -2.88
CA TRP A 258 -14.62 -8.66 -3.38
C TRP A 258 -14.66 -8.57 -4.90
N PHE A 259 -13.51 -8.47 -5.55
CA PHE A 259 -13.42 -8.50 -7.01
C PHE A 259 -13.86 -9.85 -7.59
N TYR A 260 -13.40 -10.97 -7.00
CA TYR A 260 -13.82 -12.31 -7.44
C TYR A 260 -15.30 -12.54 -7.18
N LEU A 261 -15.84 -12.06 -6.06
CA LEU A 261 -17.27 -12.09 -5.80
C LEU A 261 -18.07 -11.23 -6.79
N ALA A 262 -17.54 -10.07 -7.21
CA ALA A 262 -18.19 -9.25 -8.22
C ALA A 262 -18.27 -10.01 -9.56
N ALA A 263 -17.15 -10.57 -10.02
CA ALA A 263 -17.09 -11.38 -11.23
C ALA A 263 -18.03 -12.60 -11.16
N ALA A 264 -17.98 -13.37 -10.08
CA ALA A 264 -18.85 -14.53 -9.89
C ALA A 264 -20.34 -14.17 -9.89
N ASN A 265 -20.72 -13.06 -9.25
CA ASN A 265 -22.10 -12.58 -9.28
C ASN A 265 -22.50 -12.05 -10.66
N GLY A 266 -21.58 -11.50 -11.43
CA GLY A 266 -21.78 -11.10 -12.82
C GLY A 266 -22.02 -12.30 -13.75
N GLN A 267 -21.19 -13.34 -13.65
CA GLN A 267 -21.41 -14.61 -14.36
C GLN A 267 -22.77 -15.24 -13.97
N ARG A 268 -23.11 -15.24 -12.66
CA ARG A 268 -24.41 -15.71 -12.18
C ARG A 268 -25.58 -14.90 -12.74
N LEU A 269 -25.42 -13.59 -12.85
CA LEU A 269 -26.42 -12.69 -13.44
C LEU A 269 -26.66 -13.04 -14.92
N MET A 270 -25.59 -13.24 -15.69
CA MET A 270 -25.67 -13.66 -17.09
C MET A 270 -26.38 -15.01 -17.22
N ALA A 271 -25.94 -16.02 -16.48
CA ALA A 271 -26.53 -17.36 -16.50
C ALA A 271 -28.03 -17.35 -16.13
N ARG A 272 -28.43 -16.52 -15.16
CA ARG A 272 -29.85 -16.36 -14.78
C ARG A 272 -30.68 -15.71 -15.89
N ARG A 273 -30.13 -14.75 -16.64
CA ARG A 273 -30.83 -14.12 -17.78
C ARG A 273 -31.05 -15.12 -18.91
N GLU A 274 -30.03 -15.89 -19.24
CA GLU A 274 -30.11 -16.93 -20.27
C GLU A 274 -31.14 -18.00 -19.94
N ARG A 275 -31.27 -18.35 -18.65
CA ARG A 275 -32.26 -19.32 -18.16
C ARG A 275 -33.66 -18.74 -17.94
N GLY A 276 -33.89 -17.47 -18.26
CA GLY A 276 -35.20 -16.81 -18.12
C GLY A 276 -35.66 -16.63 -16.67
N ALA A 277 -34.73 -16.38 -15.74
CA ALA A 277 -35.05 -16.18 -14.33
C ALA A 277 -36.00 -14.98 -14.08
N SER A 278 -36.65 -14.97 -12.92
CA SER A 278 -37.59 -13.91 -12.56
C SER A 278 -36.90 -12.55 -12.44
N LYS A 279 -37.66 -11.46 -12.63
CA LYS A 279 -37.13 -10.09 -12.47
C LYS A 279 -36.51 -9.86 -11.09
N ALA A 280 -37.10 -10.46 -10.04
CA ALA A 280 -36.59 -10.36 -8.68
C ALA A 280 -35.21 -11.05 -8.53
N ASP A 281 -35.01 -12.20 -9.17
CA ASP A 281 -33.74 -12.93 -9.13
C ASP A 281 -32.62 -12.21 -9.88
N ILE A 282 -32.97 -11.53 -10.98
CA ILE A 282 -32.06 -10.68 -11.74
C ILE A 282 -31.67 -9.45 -10.92
N GLU A 283 -32.63 -8.82 -10.24
CA GLU A 283 -32.38 -7.65 -9.40
C GLU A 283 -31.51 -8.00 -8.19
N ALA A 284 -31.75 -9.15 -7.55
CA ALA A 284 -30.92 -9.65 -6.45
C ALA A 284 -29.47 -9.90 -6.90
N ALA A 285 -29.26 -10.63 -8.00
CA ALA A 285 -27.92 -10.90 -8.52
C ALA A 285 -27.18 -9.61 -8.95
N THR A 286 -27.92 -8.66 -9.55
CA THR A 286 -27.39 -7.32 -9.88
C THR A 286 -26.91 -6.59 -8.64
N LYS A 287 -27.69 -6.62 -7.56
CA LYS A 287 -27.35 -5.97 -6.30
C LYS A 287 -26.10 -6.58 -5.66
N ASP A 288 -26.00 -7.90 -5.64
CA ASP A 288 -24.85 -8.61 -5.07
C ASP A 288 -23.55 -8.27 -5.83
N ALA A 289 -23.60 -8.26 -7.16
CA ALA A 289 -22.45 -7.87 -7.99
C ALA A 289 -22.04 -6.41 -7.76
N LEU A 290 -23.00 -5.49 -7.68
CA LEU A 290 -22.73 -4.08 -7.42
C LEU A 290 -22.18 -3.83 -6.01
N GLU A 291 -22.66 -4.56 -5.00
CA GLU A 291 -22.16 -4.45 -3.64
C GLU A 291 -20.71 -4.94 -3.56
N ALA A 292 -20.41 -6.09 -4.14
CA ALA A 292 -19.06 -6.63 -4.20
C ALA A 292 -18.11 -5.67 -4.97
N ALA A 293 -18.53 -5.16 -6.14
CA ALA A 293 -17.77 -4.17 -6.89
C ALA A 293 -17.50 -2.90 -6.09
N ARG A 294 -18.50 -2.39 -5.37
CA ARG A 294 -18.35 -1.21 -4.49
C ARG A 294 -17.34 -1.47 -3.38
N ARG A 295 -17.40 -2.63 -2.73
CA ARG A 295 -16.48 -3.00 -1.64
C ARG A 295 -15.04 -3.12 -2.13
N ALA A 296 -14.82 -3.70 -3.32
CA ALA A 296 -13.49 -3.76 -3.93
C ALA A 296 -12.91 -2.35 -4.13
N VAL A 297 -13.68 -1.43 -4.73
CA VAL A 297 -13.24 -0.04 -4.97
C VAL A 297 -13.04 0.77 -3.68
N GLN A 298 -13.84 0.49 -2.64
CA GLN A 298 -13.67 1.14 -1.33
C GLN A 298 -12.36 0.73 -0.63
N LEU A 299 -11.90 -0.50 -0.83
CA LEU A 299 -10.64 -0.98 -0.28
C LEU A 299 -9.45 -0.53 -1.12
N ASP A 300 -9.59 -0.55 -2.45
CA ASP A 300 -8.56 -0.14 -3.39
C ASP A 300 -9.20 0.46 -4.66
N SER A 301 -8.97 1.77 -4.86
CA SER A 301 -9.52 2.51 -5.99
C SER A 301 -9.05 1.99 -7.35
N ASP A 302 -7.91 1.30 -7.44
CA ASP A 302 -7.40 0.77 -8.72
C ASP A 302 -8.29 -0.35 -9.28
N TYR A 303 -9.09 -0.99 -8.44
CA TYR A 303 -10.06 -1.98 -8.88
C TYR A 303 -11.16 -1.40 -9.76
N ALA A 304 -11.40 -0.09 -9.71
CA ALA A 304 -12.32 0.57 -10.65
C ALA A 304 -11.90 0.33 -12.12
N ARG A 305 -10.59 0.31 -12.40
CA ARG A 305 -10.06 0.01 -13.74
C ARG A 305 -10.31 -1.44 -14.13
N ARG A 306 -10.06 -2.37 -13.20
CA ARG A 306 -10.21 -3.81 -13.45
C ARG A 306 -11.66 -4.20 -13.68
N LEU A 307 -12.55 -3.70 -12.83
CA LEU A 307 -14.00 -3.88 -12.97
C LEU A 307 -14.49 -3.32 -14.32
N TRP A 308 -13.99 -2.14 -14.73
CA TRP A 308 -14.27 -1.61 -16.05
C TRP A 308 -13.78 -2.53 -17.17
N PHE A 309 -12.57 -3.08 -17.05
CA PHE A 309 -12.02 -3.99 -18.05
C PHE A 309 -12.90 -5.25 -18.25
N ILE A 310 -13.24 -5.95 -17.16
CA ILE A 310 -14.05 -7.19 -17.22
C ILE A 310 -15.55 -6.95 -17.50
N SER A 311 -15.96 -5.69 -17.66
CA SER A 311 -17.32 -5.34 -18.09
C SER A 311 -17.42 -5.11 -19.61
N ASN A 312 -16.32 -5.23 -20.35
CA ASN A 312 -16.34 -5.11 -21.80
C ASN A 312 -16.94 -6.37 -22.44
N PRO A 313 -18.07 -6.29 -23.16
CA PRO A 313 -18.67 -7.47 -23.81
C PRO A 313 -17.75 -8.13 -24.84
N GLU A 314 -16.90 -7.34 -25.50
CA GLU A 314 -15.93 -7.81 -26.50
C GLU A 314 -14.56 -8.17 -25.87
N GLY A 315 -14.47 -8.11 -24.53
CA GLY A 315 -13.26 -8.46 -23.79
C GLY A 315 -13.03 -9.96 -23.72
N SER A 316 -11.77 -10.36 -23.48
CA SER A 316 -11.46 -11.75 -23.14
C SER A 316 -12.09 -12.19 -21.82
N ASP A 317 -12.26 -11.25 -20.90
CA ASP A 317 -13.04 -11.38 -19.67
C ASP A 317 -14.22 -10.42 -19.75
N ASN A 318 -15.43 -10.96 -19.64
CA ASN A 318 -16.69 -10.23 -19.79
C ASN A 318 -17.67 -10.50 -18.64
N ASP A 319 -17.15 -10.97 -17.49
CA ASP A 319 -17.94 -11.38 -16.32
C ASP A 319 -18.97 -10.32 -15.88
N LEU A 320 -18.66 -9.03 -16.05
CA LEU A 320 -19.50 -7.92 -15.64
C LEU A 320 -20.21 -7.21 -16.81
N GLN A 321 -20.29 -7.83 -17.99
CA GLN A 321 -20.87 -7.19 -19.19
C GLN A 321 -22.30 -6.68 -18.98
N GLU A 322 -23.11 -7.41 -18.19
CA GLU A 322 -24.49 -7.03 -17.87
C GLU A 322 -24.57 -5.73 -17.05
N LEU A 323 -23.49 -5.36 -16.35
CA LEU A 323 -23.41 -4.14 -15.56
C LEU A 323 -22.81 -2.97 -16.33
N ARG A 324 -22.28 -3.18 -17.53
CA ARG A 324 -21.55 -2.16 -18.31
C ARG A 324 -22.30 -0.84 -18.45
N LYS A 325 -23.62 -0.93 -18.63
CA LYS A 325 -24.54 0.23 -18.81
C LYS A 325 -25.30 0.60 -17.55
N ASN A 326 -25.07 -0.09 -16.43
CA ASN A 326 -25.76 0.18 -15.17
C ASN A 326 -25.26 1.50 -14.55
N GLU A 327 -26.17 2.43 -14.24
CA GLU A 327 -25.79 3.75 -13.70
C GLU A 327 -25.01 3.68 -12.38
N ALA A 328 -25.38 2.74 -11.50
CA ALA A 328 -24.69 2.57 -10.23
C ALA A 328 -23.27 2.03 -10.45
N PHE A 329 -23.09 1.13 -11.41
CA PHE A 329 -21.77 0.63 -11.81
C PHE A 329 -20.90 1.74 -12.41
N LEU A 330 -21.44 2.53 -13.36
CA LEU A 330 -20.74 3.64 -14.01
C LEU A 330 -20.25 4.68 -12.99
N LYS A 331 -21.03 4.97 -11.95
CA LYS A 331 -20.61 5.86 -10.85
C LYS A 331 -19.41 5.31 -10.07
N LEU A 332 -19.28 3.99 -9.94
CA LEU A 332 -18.15 3.35 -9.26
C LEU A 332 -16.87 3.39 -10.10
N VAL A 333 -16.99 3.28 -11.42
CA VAL A 333 -15.85 3.20 -12.36
C VAL A 333 -15.56 4.50 -13.11
N LYS A 334 -16.12 5.61 -12.63
CA LYS A 334 -16.19 6.92 -13.31
C LYS A 334 -14.90 7.43 -13.99
N PRO A 335 -13.68 7.24 -13.44
CA PRO A 335 -12.44 7.63 -14.14
C PRO A 335 -12.23 6.93 -15.50
N TYR A 336 -12.90 5.80 -15.71
CA TYR A 336 -12.75 4.93 -16.88
C TYR A 336 -14.04 4.87 -17.73
N GLY A 337 -15.21 5.12 -17.12
CA GLY A 337 -16.51 5.11 -17.79
C GLY A 337 -16.79 6.32 -18.69
N GLU A 338 -16.15 7.47 -18.42
CA GLU A 338 -16.36 8.72 -19.18
C GLU A 338 -15.45 8.81 -20.44
N LYS A 339 -14.48 7.89 -20.61
CA LYS A 339 -13.58 7.79 -21.78
C LYS A 339 -13.92 6.62 -22.69
N ALA A 340 -15.19 6.42 -23.03
CA ALA A 340 -15.56 5.63 -24.20
C ALA A 340 -15.88 6.62 -25.35
N PRO A 341 -15.36 6.40 -26.57
CA PRO A 341 -15.71 7.22 -27.73
C PRO A 341 -17.21 7.17 -28.06
#